data_AF-A0A2M8NJ79-F1
#
_entry.id   AF-A0A2M8NJ79-F1
#
_cell.length_a   1.000
_cell.length_b   1.000
_cell.length_c   1.000
_cell.angle_alpha   90.00
_cell.angle_beta   90.00
_cell.angle_gamma   90.00
#
_symmetry.space_group_name_H-M   'P 1'
#
loop_
_entity.id
_entity.type
_entity.pdbx_description
1 polymer ?
#
loop_
_entity_poly.entity_id
_entity_poly.type
_entity_poly.pdbx_seq_one_letter_code
_entity_poly.pdbx_strand_id
1 'polypeptide(L)'
;TTKWIGGHGLSIGGVIVDGGNFDWKASGRHKGIVEPEPAYHGAVLADVAGAAAFIIRARVVGLRDFGGSQAPFNSFLNIIGLETLSLRMQKHVANAQAVAEYLEKHPAVSWVNYPGLPSHPSYARAQKYLPKGAGAVIGFGIKGGRDAGRTFIDSLKVFSHLANVGDARSLAIHPATTTHSQLSEDEQGITGVTQDYVRLAIGIEDINDILWDLDQALSISQGVTVHALS
;
A
#
# COMPACT_ATOMS: atom_id res chain seq x y z
N THR A 1 8.19 2.44 -6.51
CA THR A 1 7.87 3.72 -7.18
C THR A 1 6.48 3.72 -7.79
N THR A 2 5.95 2.57 -8.25
CA THR A 2 4.57 2.42 -8.78
C THR A 2 3.44 3.07 -7.96
N LYS A 3 3.54 3.01 -6.62
CA LYS A 3 2.52 3.47 -5.67
C LYS A 3 2.71 4.97 -5.39
N TRP A 4 2.62 5.40 -4.13
CA TRP A 4 2.64 6.82 -3.74
C TRP A 4 3.78 7.68 -4.29
N ILE A 5 4.98 7.14 -4.56
CA ILE A 5 6.06 7.90 -5.22
C ILE A 5 5.59 8.41 -6.59
N GLY A 6 5.15 7.51 -7.48
CA GLY A 6 4.58 7.88 -8.77
C GLY A 6 3.18 8.50 -8.63
N GLY A 7 2.35 7.99 -7.73
CA GLY A 7 1.12 8.64 -7.25
C GLY A 7 -0.07 8.67 -8.20
N HIS A 8 0.12 8.35 -9.49
CA HIS A 8 -0.92 8.58 -10.52
C HIS A 8 -1.36 7.29 -11.25
N GLY A 9 -0.85 6.12 -10.83
CA GLY A 9 -1.20 4.84 -11.47
C GLY A 9 -0.75 4.70 -12.93
N LEU A 10 0.23 5.51 -13.37
CA LEU A 10 0.66 5.59 -14.77
C LEU A 10 1.89 4.73 -15.12
N SER A 11 2.69 4.34 -14.13
CA SER A 11 3.96 3.65 -14.38
C SER A 11 4.28 2.61 -13.32
N ILE A 12 4.73 1.44 -13.74
CA ILE A 12 5.29 0.42 -12.86
C ILE A 12 6.77 0.68 -12.63
N GLY A 13 7.24 0.52 -11.40
CA GLY A 13 8.64 0.59 -11.03
C GLY A 13 8.96 0.18 -9.59
N GLY A 14 10.23 -0.09 -9.36
CA GLY A 14 10.83 -0.39 -8.06
C GLY A 14 12.05 0.48 -7.79
N VAL A 15 12.45 0.58 -6.53
CA VAL A 15 13.70 1.23 -6.15
C VAL A 15 14.30 0.49 -4.96
N ILE A 16 15.62 0.29 -4.99
CA ILE A 16 16.41 -0.17 -3.85
C ILE A 16 17.20 1.05 -3.37
N VAL A 17 17.08 1.36 -2.07
CA VAL A 17 17.85 2.42 -1.42
C VAL A 17 18.77 1.75 -0.41
N ASP A 18 20.07 1.94 -0.58
CA ASP A 18 21.10 1.41 0.32
C ASP A 18 21.54 2.51 1.28
N GLY A 19 21.42 2.23 2.58
CA GLY A 19 21.79 3.17 3.63
C GLY A 19 23.30 3.28 3.85
N GLY A 20 24.09 2.35 3.31
CA GLY A 20 25.55 2.38 3.40
C GLY A 20 26.10 2.26 4.83
N ASN A 21 25.31 1.73 5.76
CA ASN A 21 25.62 1.72 7.19
C ASN A 21 25.68 0.30 7.80
N PHE A 22 25.80 -0.73 6.95
CA PHE A 22 26.00 -2.11 7.38
C PHE A 22 27.43 -2.58 7.09
N ASP A 23 28.11 -3.12 8.11
CA ASP A 23 29.44 -3.70 7.94
C ASP A 23 29.32 -5.12 7.34
N TRP A 24 29.45 -5.19 6.02
CA TRP A 24 29.38 -6.44 5.27
C TRP A 24 30.49 -7.42 5.64
N LYS A 25 31.70 -6.92 5.94
CA LYS A 25 32.87 -7.76 6.24
C LYS A 25 32.77 -8.38 7.62
N ALA A 26 32.35 -7.59 8.61
CA ALA A 26 32.19 -8.08 9.98
C ALA A 26 31.06 -9.11 10.12
N SER A 27 30.10 -9.16 9.19
CA SER A 27 28.91 -10.00 9.35
C SER A 27 29.15 -11.50 9.13
N GLY A 28 30.17 -11.88 8.36
CA GLY A 28 30.48 -13.27 8.01
C GLY A 28 29.41 -14.02 7.18
N ARG A 29 28.33 -13.35 6.76
CA ARG A 29 27.15 -14.02 6.15
C ARG A 29 26.95 -13.76 4.66
N HIS A 30 27.65 -12.80 4.06
CA HIS A 30 27.34 -12.30 2.71
C HIS A 30 28.46 -12.56 1.70
N LYS A 31 28.73 -13.84 1.42
CA LYS A 31 29.81 -14.28 0.52
C LYS A 31 29.84 -13.54 -0.82
N GLY A 32 28.68 -13.34 -1.45
CA GLY A 32 28.61 -12.63 -2.73
C GLY A 32 29.04 -11.15 -2.68
N ILE A 33 29.26 -10.58 -1.50
CA ILE A 33 29.75 -9.21 -1.30
C ILE A 33 31.21 -9.20 -0.81
N VAL A 34 31.61 -10.17 0.02
CA VAL A 34 32.91 -10.18 0.71
C VAL A 34 33.93 -11.20 0.17
N GLU A 35 33.53 -12.08 -0.74
CA GLU A 35 34.42 -12.99 -1.47
C GLU A 35 34.62 -12.51 -2.92
N PRO A 36 35.68 -12.96 -3.61
CA PRO A 36 35.94 -12.60 -5.01
C PRO A 36 34.77 -12.93 -5.95
N GLU A 37 34.33 -11.96 -6.75
CA GLU A 37 33.27 -12.13 -7.75
C GLU A 37 33.88 -12.53 -9.12
N PRO A 38 33.66 -13.77 -9.60
CA PRO A 38 34.24 -14.25 -10.85
C PRO A 38 33.82 -13.44 -12.08
N ALA A 39 32.58 -12.91 -12.10
CA ALA A 39 32.09 -12.10 -13.20
C ALA A 39 32.74 -10.71 -13.28
N TYR A 40 33.57 -10.35 -12.28
CA TYR A 40 34.29 -9.10 -12.16
C TYR A 40 35.77 -9.32 -11.85
N HIS A 41 36.40 -10.31 -12.51
CA HIS A 41 37.83 -10.59 -12.44
C HIS A 41 38.37 -10.82 -11.02
N GLY A 42 37.54 -11.39 -10.13
CA GLY A 42 37.91 -11.65 -8.73
C GLY A 42 37.87 -10.43 -7.83
N ALA A 43 37.26 -9.33 -8.26
CA ALA A 43 37.03 -8.17 -7.41
C ALA A 43 36.17 -8.55 -6.19
N VAL A 44 36.54 -8.07 -5.01
CA VAL A 44 35.73 -8.18 -3.80
C VAL A 44 34.91 -6.90 -3.67
N LEU A 45 33.58 -6.99 -3.80
CA LEU A 45 32.71 -5.81 -3.88
C LEU A 45 32.74 -4.97 -2.59
N ALA A 46 32.90 -5.60 -1.43
CA ALA A 46 33.11 -4.90 -0.15
C ALA A 46 34.40 -4.05 -0.13
N ASP A 47 35.44 -4.47 -0.86
CA ASP A 47 36.71 -3.74 -0.94
C ASP A 47 36.62 -2.59 -1.93
N VAL A 48 36.02 -2.84 -3.09
CA VAL A 48 35.96 -1.86 -4.19
C VAL A 48 34.93 -0.76 -3.94
N ALA A 49 33.76 -1.12 -3.41
CA ALA A 49 32.63 -0.19 -3.26
C ALA A 49 32.35 0.20 -1.80
N GLY A 50 33.03 -0.41 -0.82
CA GLY A 50 32.90 -0.06 0.60
C GLY A 50 31.45 -0.06 1.07
N ALA A 51 30.99 1.08 1.59
CA ALA A 51 29.63 1.28 2.07
C ALA A 51 28.55 0.99 0.98
N ALA A 52 28.85 1.23 -0.30
CA ALA A 52 27.93 1.02 -1.40
C ALA A 52 27.97 -0.41 -1.99
N ALA A 53 28.65 -1.36 -1.33
CA ALA A 53 28.88 -2.69 -1.88
C ALA A 53 27.59 -3.43 -2.26
N PHE A 54 26.52 -3.29 -1.47
CA PHE A 54 25.25 -3.93 -1.77
C PHE A 54 24.57 -3.31 -3.00
N ILE A 55 24.41 -1.98 -3.06
CA ILE A 55 23.76 -1.35 -4.23
C ILE A 55 24.56 -1.53 -5.52
N ILE A 56 25.90 -1.55 -5.44
CA ILE A 56 26.76 -1.85 -6.59
C ILE A 56 26.55 -3.30 -7.02
N ARG A 57 26.58 -4.28 -6.11
CA ARG A 57 26.31 -5.68 -6.44
C ARG A 57 24.94 -5.85 -7.10
N ALA A 58 23.91 -5.23 -6.53
CA ALA A 58 22.55 -5.29 -7.06
C ALA A 58 22.48 -4.76 -8.51
N ARG A 59 23.31 -3.78 -8.87
CA ARG A 59 23.38 -3.25 -10.24
C ARG A 59 24.23 -4.11 -11.17
N VAL A 60 25.46 -4.40 -10.79
CA VAL A 60 26.48 -4.97 -11.69
C VAL A 60 26.30 -6.47 -11.88
N VAL A 61 25.74 -7.17 -10.89
CA VAL A 61 25.36 -8.59 -11.02
C VAL A 61 23.85 -8.70 -11.23
N GLY A 62 23.06 -8.23 -10.26
CA GLY A 62 21.62 -8.44 -10.25
C GLY A 62 20.91 -7.87 -11.48
N LEU A 63 20.99 -6.55 -11.68
CA LEU A 63 20.31 -5.88 -12.80
C LEU A 63 20.90 -6.31 -14.15
N ARG A 64 22.22 -6.43 -14.25
CA ARG A 64 22.90 -6.87 -15.49
C ARG A 64 22.40 -8.23 -15.95
N ASP A 65 22.30 -9.21 -15.04
CA ASP A 65 22.02 -10.60 -15.39
C ASP A 65 20.52 -10.92 -15.44
N PHE A 66 19.72 -10.33 -14.54
CA PHE A 66 18.26 -10.57 -14.49
C PHE A 66 17.43 -9.56 -15.30
N GLY A 67 18.01 -8.43 -15.72
CA GLY A 67 17.39 -7.52 -16.68
C GLY A 67 16.19 -6.71 -16.17
N GLY A 68 16.00 -6.58 -14.85
CA GLY A 68 14.94 -5.77 -14.22
C GLY A 68 15.10 -4.25 -14.38
N SER A 69 15.39 -3.79 -15.59
CA SER A 69 15.67 -2.39 -15.92
C SER A 69 14.40 -1.56 -16.01
N GLN A 70 14.38 -0.39 -15.38
CA GLN A 70 13.25 0.54 -15.47
C GLN A 70 13.31 1.33 -16.78
N ALA A 71 12.20 1.34 -17.53
CA ALA A 71 12.08 2.16 -18.73
C ALA A 71 12.35 3.65 -18.42
N PRO A 72 13.13 4.38 -19.24
CA PRO A 72 13.42 5.80 -18.99
C PRO A 72 12.16 6.67 -18.87
N PHE A 73 11.12 6.38 -19.68
CA PHE A 73 9.85 7.10 -19.61
C PHE A 73 9.12 6.87 -18.27
N ASN A 74 9.13 5.65 -17.73
CA ASN A 74 8.58 5.37 -16.39
C ASN A 74 9.39 6.11 -15.31
N SER A 75 10.71 6.22 -15.46
CA SER A 75 11.53 7.03 -14.56
C SER A 75 11.12 8.50 -14.58
N PHE A 76 10.90 9.06 -15.77
CA PHE A 76 10.39 10.42 -15.93
C PHE A 76 9.03 10.61 -15.23
N LEU A 77 8.06 9.73 -15.48
CA LEU A 77 6.74 9.81 -14.82
C LEU A 77 6.82 9.72 -13.29
N ASN A 78 7.70 8.85 -12.77
CA ASN A 78 7.91 8.73 -11.32
C ASN A 78 8.55 10.00 -10.72
N ILE A 79 9.42 10.69 -11.45
CA ILE A 79 10.03 11.96 -11.01
C ILE A 79 8.95 13.05 -10.91
N ILE A 80 8.08 13.17 -11.91
CA ILE A 80 6.93 14.09 -11.87
C ILE A 80 6.02 13.80 -10.65
N GLY A 81 5.74 12.53 -10.39
CA GLY A 81 5.02 12.14 -9.17
C GLY A 81 5.77 12.59 -7.90
N LEU A 82 7.08 12.34 -7.83
CA LEU A 82 7.89 12.64 -6.65
C LEU A 82 7.90 14.13 -6.28
N GLU A 83 7.85 15.04 -7.24
CA GLU A 83 7.79 16.50 -7.02
C GLU A 83 6.61 16.92 -6.12
N THR A 84 5.51 16.18 -6.15
CA THR A 84 4.30 16.48 -5.36
C THR A 84 4.05 15.49 -4.22
N LEU A 85 4.99 14.58 -3.95
CA LEU A 85 4.82 13.49 -2.99
C LEU A 85 4.40 13.97 -1.60
N SER A 86 5.05 15.01 -1.07
CA SER A 86 4.75 15.51 0.28
C SER A 86 3.33 16.07 0.39
N LEU A 87 2.89 16.84 -0.62
CA LEU A 87 1.56 17.44 -0.68
C LEU A 87 0.47 16.37 -0.77
N ARG A 88 0.67 15.38 -1.67
CA ARG A 88 -0.27 14.26 -1.84
C ARG A 88 -0.35 13.43 -0.56
N MET A 89 0.78 13.10 0.06
CA MET A 89 0.79 12.29 1.28
C MET A 89 0.09 12.99 2.46
N GLN A 90 0.20 14.31 2.59
CA GLN A 90 -0.55 15.06 3.61
C GLN A 90 -2.06 14.90 3.42
N LYS A 91 -2.55 15.07 2.19
CA LYS A 91 -3.98 14.95 1.87
C LYS A 91 -4.48 13.51 2.02
N HIS A 92 -3.73 12.53 1.53
CA HIS A 92 -4.02 11.09 1.71
C HIS A 92 -4.17 10.71 3.18
N VAL A 93 -3.20 11.12 4.02
CA VAL A 93 -3.18 10.79 5.44
C VAL A 93 -4.31 11.47 6.19
N ALA A 94 -4.57 12.75 5.91
CA ALA A 94 -5.67 13.49 6.53
C ALA A 94 -7.04 12.89 6.17
N ASN A 95 -7.26 12.58 4.88
CA ASN A 95 -8.48 11.91 4.43
C ASN A 95 -8.61 10.52 5.08
N ALA A 96 -7.52 9.74 5.16
CA ALA A 96 -7.56 8.42 5.77
C ALA A 96 -7.89 8.44 7.26
N GLN A 97 -7.36 9.41 8.01
CA GLN A 97 -7.72 9.59 9.41
C GLN A 97 -9.23 9.87 9.56
N ALA A 98 -9.77 10.81 8.78
CA ALA A 98 -11.19 11.15 8.82
C ALA A 98 -12.08 9.96 8.43
N VAL A 99 -11.71 9.21 7.39
CA VAL A 99 -12.44 7.98 7.00
C VAL A 99 -12.38 6.93 8.10
N ALA A 100 -11.23 6.71 8.73
CA ALA A 100 -11.10 5.71 9.79
C ALA A 100 -11.99 6.06 11.01
N GLU A 101 -12.01 7.33 11.42
CA GLU A 101 -12.86 7.82 12.51
C GLU A 101 -14.36 7.78 12.18
N TYR A 102 -14.70 8.01 10.91
CA TYR A 102 -16.07 7.84 10.42
C TYR A 102 -16.52 6.38 10.50
N LEU A 103 -15.72 5.46 9.95
CA LEU A 103 -16.02 4.04 9.93
C LEU A 103 -16.08 3.44 11.33
N GLU A 104 -15.25 3.90 12.28
CA GLU A 104 -15.25 3.41 13.67
C GLU A 104 -16.60 3.65 14.37
N LYS A 105 -17.36 4.66 13.92
CA LYS A 105 -18.67 5.03 14.47
C LYS A 105 -19.84 4.51 13.64
N HIS A 106 -19.58 3.93 12.47
CA HIS A 106 -20.63 3.60 11.52
C HIS A 106 -21.35 2.28 11.89
N PRO A 107 -22.70 2.25 11.94
CA PRO A 107 -23.44 1.08 12.44
C PRO A 107 -23.29 -0.17 11.58
N ALA A 108 -22.98 -0.03 10.28
CA ALA A 108 -22.71 -1.15 9.37
C ALA A 108 -21.27 -1.72 9.46
N VAL A 109 -20.41 -1.14 10.30
CA VAL A 109 -19.01 -1.55 10.46
C VAL A 109 -18.83 -2.24 11.80
N SER A 110 -18.13 -3.37 11.80
CA SER A 110 -17.86 -4.17 13.00
C SER A 110 -16.54 -3.81 13.67
N TRP A 111 -15.53 -3.45 12.88
CA TRP A 111 -14.19 -3.12 13.34
C TRP A 111 -13.45 -2.30 12.29
N VAL A 112 -12.47 -1.51 12.72
CA VAL A 112 -11.57 -0.75 11.84
C VAL A 112 -10.13 -1.04 12.21
N ASN A 113 -9.30 -1.27 11.19
CA ASN A 113 -7.87 -1.50 11.28
C ASN A 113 -7.13 -0.35 10.61
N TYR A 114 -6.79 0.66 11.42
CA TYR A 114 -5.96 1.79 11.00
C TYR A 114 -5.07 2.25 12.16
N PRO A 115 -3.73 2.28 12.02
CA PRO A 115 -2.85 2.62 13.13
C PRO A 115 -2.93 4.07 13.63
N GLY A 116 -3.66 4.94 12.93
CA GLY A 116 -3.97 6.31 13.38
C GLY A 116 -5.10 6.39 14.41
N LEU A 117 -5.87 5.32 14.64
CA LEU A 117 -6.92 5.28 15.65
C LEU A 117 -6.34 4.93 17.03
N PRO A 118 -6.76 5.62 18.13
CA PRO A 118 -6.32 5.29 19.49
C PRO A 118 -6.65 3.85 19.93
N SER A 119 -7.70 3.27 19.38
CA SER A 119 -8.14 1.88 19.61
C SER A 119 -7.21 0.83 19.01
N HIS A 120 -6.34 1.22 18.07
CA HIS A 120 -5.50 0.26 17.35
C HIS A 120 -4.30 -0.22 18.20
N PRO A 121 -3.97 -1.53 18.24
CA PRO A 121 -2.90 -2.08 19.08
C PRO A 121 -1.50 -1.48 18.83
N SER A 122 -1.28 -0.92 17.64
CA SER A 122 -0.02 -0.27 17.27
C SER A 122 -0.05 1.26 17.36
N TYR A 123 -1.09 1.88 17.93
CA TYR A 123 -1.22 3.35 17.98
C TYR A 123 0.01 4.04 18.57
N ALA A 124 0.50 3.57 19.73
CA ALA A 124 1.71 4.13 20.36
C ALA A 124 2.96 4.02 19.46
N ARG A 125 3.09 2.93 18.69
CA ARG A 125 4.17 2.78 17.70
C ARG A 125 3.98 3.73 16.51
N ALA A 126 2.74 3.90 16.04
CA ALA A 126 2.44 4.84 14.97
C ALA A 126 2.78 6.28 15.39
N GLN A 127 2.45 6.69 16.61
CA GLN A 127 2.84 8.02 17.12
C GLN A 127 4.37 8.19 17.18
N LYS A 128 5.12 7.14 17.56
CA LYS A 128 6.58 7.19 17.63
C LYS A 128 7.26 7.23 16.25
N TYR A 129 6.85 6.35 15.33
CA TYR A 129 7.57 6.13 14.07
C TYR A 129 6.96 6.87 12.88
N LEU A 130 5.68 7.24 12.95
CA LEU A 130 4.90 7.90 11.91
C LEU A 130 4.20 9.16 12.47
N PRO A 131 4.91 10.12 13.08
CA PRO A 131 4.30 11.26 13.77
C PRO A 131 3.50 12.20 12.86
N LYS A 132 3.67 12.07 11.53
CA LYS A 132 2.91 12.82 10.52
C LYS A 132 1.68 12.05 9.98
N GLY A 133 1.38 10.89 10.59
CA GLY A 133 0.21 10.05 10.31
C GLY A 133 0.52 8.72 9.62
N ALA A 134 -0.40 7.76 9.78
CA ALA A 134 -0.16 6.33 9.59
C ALA A 134 -0.42 5.81 8.16
N GLY A 135 -0.06 6.59 7.15
CA GLY A 135 -0.32 6.24 5.74
C GLY A 135 -1.80 6.39 5.36
N ALA A 136 -2.22 5.69 4.32
CA ALA A 136 -3.54 5.91 3.70
C ALA A 136 -4.25 4.61 3.29
N VAL A 137 -3.92 3.51 3.96
CA VAL A 137 -4.62 2.23 3.77
C VAL A 137 -5.38 1.91 5.04
N ILE A 138 -6.66 1.59 4.89
CA ILE A 138 -7.57 1.26 5.98
C ILE A 138 -8.14 -0.13 5.70
N GLY A 139 -8.17 -0.94 6.73
CA GLY A 139 -8.96 -2.15 6.76
C GLY A 139 -10.23 -1.96 7.58
N PHE A 140 -11.35 -2.54 7.19
CA PHE A 140 -12.52 -2.60 8.06
C PHE A 140 -13.34 -3.88 7.83
N GLY A 141 -14.11 -4.27 8.84
CA GLY A 141 -15.05 -5.38 8.77
C GLY A 141 -16.46 -4.89 8.51
N ILE A 142 -17.07 -5.34 7.42
CA ILE A 142 -18.47 -5.01 7.08
C ILE A 142 -19.46 -6.00 7.69
N LYS A 143 -20.52 -5.50 8.32
CA LYS A 143 -21.61 -6.35 8.81
C LYS A 143 -22.36 -6.96 7.62
N GLY A 144 -22.73 -8.23 7.76
CA GLY A 144 -23.28 -9.03 6.65
C GLY A 144 -22.21 -9.81 5.87
N GLY A 145 -20.92 -9.67 6.21
CA GLY A 145 -19.85 -10.52 5.69
C GLY A 145 -19.70 -10.45 4.17
N ARG A 146 -19.48 -11.61 3.54
CA ARG A 146 -19.08 -11.74 2.14
C ARG A 146 -20.05 -11.05 1.17
N ASP A 147 -21.34 -11.27 1.35
CA ASP A 147 -22.37 -10.76 0.45
C ASP A 147 -22.53 -9.25 0.58
N ALA A 148 -22.51 -8.73 1.82
CA ALA A 148 -22.50 -7.30 2.06
C ALA A 148 -21.23 -6.64 1.50
N GLY A 149 -20.06 -7.28 1.68
CA GLY A 149 -18.78 -6.80 1.13
C GLY A 149 -18.79 -6.72 -0.39
N ARG A 150 -19.37 -7.73 -1.06
CA ARG A 150 -19.57 -7.69 -2.53
C ARG A 150 -20.49 -6.54 -2.94
N THR A 151 -21.67 -6.46 -2.34
CA THR A 151 -22.66 -5.40 -2.65
C THR A 151 -22.09 -4.00 -2.40
N PHE A 152 -21.33 -3.82 -1.31
CA PHE A 152 -20.65 -2.58 -1.00
C PHE A 152 -19.70 -2.17 -2.13
N ILE A 153 -18.80 -3.05 -2.55
CA ILE A 153 -17.84 -2.77 -3.63
C ILE A 153 -18.56 -2.43 -4.94
N ASP A 154 -19.60 -3.19 -5.29
CA ASP A 154 -20.37 -2.97 -6.53
C ASP A 154 -21.20 -1.67 -6.48
N SER A 155 -21.44 -1.11 -5.29
CA SER A 155 -22.27 0.09 -5.09
C SER A 155 -21.48 1.40 -5.05
N LEU A 156 -20.16 1.35 -4.85
CA LEU A 156 -19.29 2.53 -4.83
C LEU A 156 -19.34 3.29 -6.17
N LYS A 157 -19.28 4.62 -6.10
CA LYS A 157 -19.39 5.55 -7.23
C LYS A 157 -18.12 6.38 -7.44
N VAL A 158 -17.43 6.72 -6.36
CA VAL A 158 -16.18 7.48 -6.36
C VAL A 158 -14.99 6.52 -6.30
N PHE A 159 -15.05 5.54 -5.39
CA PHE A 159 -13.98 4.56 -5.26
C PHE A 159 -13.90 3.65 -6.49
N SER A 160 -12.69 3.48 -7.03
CA SER A 160 -12.45 2.51 -8.10
C SER A 160 -12.22 1.11 -7.52
N HIS A 161 -12.88 0.10 -8.09
CA HIS A 161 -12.67 -1.30 -7.73
C HIS A 161 -11.39 -1.86 -8.37
N LEU A 162 -10.25 -1.71 -7.69
CA LEU A 162 -8.93 -2.13 -8.18
C LEU A 162 -8.04 -2.65 -7.05
N ALA A 163 -7.16 -3.60 -7.36
CA ALA A 163 -6.24 -4.21 -6.39
C ALA A 163 -5.02 -3.33 -6.03
N ASN A 164 -4.81 -2.22 -6.73
CA ASN A 164 -3.69 -1.29 -6.52
C ASN A 164 -3.86 -0.48 -5.22
N VAL A 165 -2.77 0.14 -4.73
CA VAL A 165 -2.81 1.17 -3.68
C VAL A 165 -1.83 2.30 -4.02
N GLY A 166 -2.14 3.53 -3.56
CA GLY A 166 -1.26 4.70 -3.69
C GLY A 166 -1.38 5.47 -5.00
N ASP A 167 -2.52 5.32 -5.67
CA ASP A 167 -3.03 6.26 -6.66
C ASP A 167 -3.59 7.51 -5.97
N ALA A 168 -3.75 8.61 -6.70
CA ALA A 168 -4.46 9.81 -6.26
C ALA A 168 -5.96 9.52 -6.07
N ARG A 169 -6.49 8.54 -6.81
CA ARG A 169 -7.87 8.07 -6.69
C ARG A 169 -8.03 7.14 -5.48
N SER A 170 -9.19 7.24 -4.84
CA SER A 170 -9.66 6.33 -3.81
C SER A 170 -9.97 4.95 -4.43
N LEU A 171 -9.46 3.89 -3.81
CA LEU A 171 -9.58 2.51 -4.30
C LEU A 171 -10.14 1.61 -3.21
N ALA A 172 -11.03 0.69 -3.58
CA ALA A 172 -11.61 -0.27 -2.67
C ALA A 172 -11.49 -1.69 -3.23
N ILE A 173 -11.30 -2.65 -2.33
CA ILE A 173 -11.34 -4.06 -2.69
C ILE A 173 -11.84 -4.90 -1.52
N HIS A 174 -12.60 -5.95 -1.83
CA HIS A 174 -13.00 -6.98 -0.89
C HIS A 174 -12.17 -8.24 -1.16
N PRO A 175 -11.08 -8.51 -0.42
CA PRO A 175 -10.09 -9.51 -0.82
C PRO A 175 -10.63 -10.93 -0.93
N ALA A 176 -11.57 -11.32 -0.06
CA ALA A 176 -12.16 -12.67 -0.03
C ALA A 176 -12.89 -13.04 -1.34
N THR A 177 -13.50 -12.05 -2.03
CA THR A 177 -14.21 -12.27 -3.31
C THR A 177 -13.38 -11.90 -4.53
N THR A 178 -12.14 -11.45 -4.36
CA THR A 178 -11.31 -10.93 -5.46
C THR A 178 -9.90 -11.53 -5.42
N THR A 179 -8.93 -10.83 -4.80
CA THR A 179 -7.51 -11.18 -4.78
C THR A 179 -7.19 -12.53 -4.15
N HIS A 180 -8.01 -13.00 -3.22
CA HIS A 180 -7.83 -14.27 -2.53
C HIS A 180 -8.93 -15.29 -2.91
N SER A 181 -9.70 -15.01 -3.97
CA SER A 181 -10.81 -15.88 -4.40
C SER A 181 -10.38 -17.29 -4.84
N GLN A 182 -9.09 -17.50 -5.09
CA GLN A 182 -8.50 -18.82 -5.41
C GLN A 182 -8.24 -19.70 -4.18
N LEU A 183 -8.27 -19.12 -2.97
CA LEU A 183 -8.09 -19.84 -1.72
C LEU A 183 -9.43 -20.33 -1.17
N SER A 184 -9.42 -21.45 -0.45
CA SER A 184 -10.55 -21.87 0.39
C SER A 184 -10.78 -20.89 1.55
N GLU A 185 -11.95 -20.92 2.17
CA GLU A 185 -12.28 -19.99 3.27
C GLU A 185 -11.35 -20.16 4.48
N ASP A 186 -10.95 -21.39 4.78
CA ASP A 186 -9.98 -21.69 5.85
C ASP A 186 -8.60 -21.11 5.54
N GLU A 187 -8.14 -21.25 4.30
CA GLU A 187 -6.88 -20.66 3.83
C GLU A 187 -6.91 -19.13 3.84
N GLN A 188 -8.04 -18.52 3.47
CA GLN A 188 -8.25 -17.07 3.58
C GLN A 188 -8.12 -16.62 5.04
N GLY A 189 -8.76 -17.34 5.97
CA GLY A 189 -8.68 -17.07 7.40
C GLY A 189 -7.25 -17.08 7.94
N ILE A 190 -6.42 -18.05 7.51
CA ILE A 190 -5.00 -18.13 7.90
C ILE A 190 -4.20 -16.91 7.42
N THR A 191 -4.55 -16.32 6.27
CA THR A 191 -3.90 -15.11 5.75
C THR A 191 -4.37 -13.80 6.40
N GLY A 192 -5.34 -13.88 7.32
CA GLY A 192 -5.98 -12.71 7.92
C GLY A 192 -7.01 -12.03 7.02
N VAL A 193 -7.45 -12.70 5.94
CA VAL A 193 -8.54 -12.25 5.07
C VAL A 193 -9.83 -12.89 5.55
N THR A 194 -10.56 -12.18 6.38
CA THR A 194 -11.89 -12.60 6.82
C THR A 194 -12.94 -12.28 5.77
N GLN A 195 -14.08 -12.98 5.80
CA GLN A 195 -15.16 -12.81 4.82
C GLN A 195 -15.83 -11.43 4.88
N ASP A 196 -15.63 -10.66 5.95
CA ASP A 196 -16.12 -9.29 6.12
C ASP A 196 -15.06 -8.24 5.76
N TYR A 197 -13.85 -8.63 5.38
CA TYR A 197 -12.75 -7.71 5.23
C TYR A 197 -12.84 -6.88 3.95
N VAL A 198 -12.92 -5.56 4.12
CA VAL A 198 -12.76 -4.58 3.05
C VAL A 198 -11.49 -3.78 3.27
N ARG A 199 -10.71 -3.60 2.19
CA ARG A 199 -9.51 -2.75 2.17
C ARG A 199 -9.76 -1.51 1.32
N LEU A 200 -9.54 -0.36 1.92
CA LEU A 200 -9.55 0.94 1.25
C LEU A 200 -8.13 1.48 1.13
N ALA A 201 -7.79 2.03 -0.03
CA ALA A 201 -6.68 2.95 -0.20
C ALA A 201 -7.26 4.33 -0.50
N ILE A 202 -7.12 5.24 0.46
CA ILE A 202 -7.78 6.54 0.44
C ILE A 202 -7.03 7.49 -0.47
N GLY A 203 -7.73 8.11 -1.41
CA GLY A 203 -7.23 9.07 -2.37
C GLY A 203 -7.16 10.50 -1.82
N ILE A 204 -7.09 11.46 -2.73
CA ILE A 204 -6.98 12.90 -2.44
C ILE A 204 -8.23 13.70 -2.83
N GLU A 205 -9.35 13.03 -3.09
CA GLU A 205 -10.64 13.66 -3.35
C GLU A 205 -11.09 14.55 -2.17
N ASP A 206 -12.19 15.29 -2.37
CA ASP A 206 -12.86 15.98 -1.28
C ASP A 206 -13.31 14.95 -0.23
N ILE A 207 -13.10 15.27 1.04
CA ILE A 207 -13.41 14.31 2.11
C ILE A 207 -14.92 14.05 2.20
N ASN A 208 -15.77 15.03 1.90
CA ASN A 208 -17.21 14.84 1.95
C ASN A 208 -17.69 13.89 0.86
N ASP A 209 -17.11 13.95 -0.34
CA ASP A 209 -17.45 13.04 -1.43
C ASP A 209 -17.03 11.60 -1.11
N ILE A 210 -15.86 11.42 -0.48
CA ILE A 210 -15.40 10.12 0.00
C ILE A 210 -16.37 9.56 1.05
N LEU A 211 -16.72 10.37 2.06
CA LEU A 211 -17.61 9.93 3.13
C LEU A 211 -19.02 9.64 2.62
N TRP A 212 -19.54 10.46 1.71
CA TRP A 212 -20.82 10.24 1.04
C TRP A 212 -20.82 8.92 0.27
N ASP A 213 -19.77 8.64 -0.51
CA ASP A 213 -19.70 7.41 -1.30
C ASP A 213 -19.63 6.16 -0.41
N LEU A 214 -18.91 6.25 0.71
CA LEU A 214 -18.86 5.18 1.70
C LEU A 214 -20.24 4.98 2.36
N ASP A 215 -20.90 6.06 2.78
CA ASP A 215 -22.19 6.00 3.46
C ASP A 215 -23.29 5.40 2.60
N GLN A 216 -23.42 5.85 1.35
CA GLN A 216 -24.41 5.33 0.42
C GLN A 216 -24.17 3.84 0.12
N ALA A 217 -22.91 3.44 -0.12
CA ALA A 217 -22.57 2.06 -0.43
C ALA A 217 -22.77 1.15 0.78
N LEU A 218 -22.42 1.62 1.99
CA LEU A 218 -22.68 0.90 3.24
C LEU A 218 -24.18 0.74 3.45
N SER A 219 -24.98 1.78 3.25
CA SER A 219 -26.44 1.70 3.37
C SER A 219 -27.06 0.67 2.42
N ILE A 220 -26.65 0.67 1.14
CA ILE A 220 -27.11 -0.32 0.15
C ILE A 220 -26.69 -1.73 0.54
N SER A 221 -25.46 -1.91 1.04
CA SER A 221 -24.98 -3.23 1.49
C SER A 221 -25.81 -3.83 2.63
N GLN A 222 -26.50 -2.98 3.40
CA GLN A 222 -27.39 -3.38 4.49
C GLN A 222 -28.87 -3.50 4.05
N GLY A 223 -29.14 -3.46 2.74
CA GLY A 223 -30.48 -3.63 2.17
C GLY A 223 -31.34 -2.36 2.11
N VAL A 224 -30.74 -1.18 2.34
CA VAL A 224 -31.45 0.10 2.21
C VAL A 224 -31.46 0.57 0.76
N THR A 225 -32.63 0.89 0.22
CA THR A 225 -32.73 1.53 -1.10
C THR A 225 -32.39 3.01 -0.98
N VAL A 226 -31.30 3.45 -1.62
CA VAL A 226 -30.92 4.86 -1.70
C VAL A 226 -31.38 5.40 -3.05
N HIS A 227 -32.26 6.40 -3.06
CA HIS A 227 -32.63 7.10 -4.28
C HIS A 227 -31.52 8.10 -4.65
N ALA A 228 -31.13 8.15 -5.93
CA ALA A 228 -30.22 9.17 -6.40
C ALA A 228 -30.81 10.56 -6.11
N LEU A 229 -30.04 11.41 -5.44
CA LEU A 229 -30.39 12.82 -5.31
C LEU A 229 -30.45 13.41 -6.72
N SER A 230 -31.63 13.91 -7.10
CA SER A 230 -31.90 14.61 -8.36
C SER A 230 -31.16 15.92 -8.45
#